data_AF-A0A2D8Z080-F1
#
_entry.id   AF-A0A2D8Z080-F1
#
_cell.length_a   1.000
_cell.length_b   1.000
_cell.length_c   1.000
_cell.angle_alpha   90.00
_cell.angle_beta   90.00
_cell.angle_gamma   90.00
#
_symmetry.space_group_name_H-M   'P 1'
#
loop_
_entity.id
_entity.type
_entity.pdbx_description
1 polymer ?
#
loop_
_entity_poly.entity_id
_entity_poly.type
_entity_poly.pdbx_seq_one_letter_code
_entity_poly.pdbx_strand_id
1 'polypeptide(L)'
;MTASHIPLHLMDDGEFGLLWGHVAKANDQWQAFDGKTEALAVFGGPHTYISPRWYATKKSVPTWNYEAVHAYGRPTVMDDPDQVLSRLASLTAQYEEGNPPPWTMDGLPDDFLRAQLKGIVAFEMRIERLEGKRKMSQNRKPEDAQGAIDGLKATGGKVENQVAEIVAKANKDRL
;
A
#
# COMPACT_ATOMS: atom_id res chain seq x y z
N MET A 1 7.18 -10.44 -17.44
CA MET A 1 6.44 -9.72 -16.36
C MET A 1 7.38 -9.63 -15.17
N THR A 2 7.63 -8.42 -14.68
CA THR A 2 8.59 -8.13 -13.59
C THR A 2 7.82 -7.45 -12.46
N ALA A 3 8.20 -7.71 -11.21
CA ALA A 3 7.60 -7.08 -10.04
C ALA A 3 8.70 -6.65 -9.06
N SER A 4 8.48 -5.51 -8.39
CA SER A 4 9.35 -4.97 -7.36
C SER A 4 8.53 -4.55 -6.15
N HIS A 5 9.09 -4.74 -4.96
CA HIS A 5 8.55 -4.16 -3.73
C HIS A 5 9.23 -2.81 -3.50
N ILE A 6 8.49 -1.73 -3.71
CA ILE A 6 8.95 -0.35 -3.52
C ILE A 6 7.84 0.48 -2.87
N PRO A 7 8.19 1.51 -2.10
CA PRO A 7 7.23 2.52 -1.69
C PRO A 7 6.64 3.25 -2.91
N LEU A 8 5.36 3.52 -2.85
CA LEU A 8 4.64 4.38 -3.80
C LEU A 8 3.85 5.40 -3.00
N HIS A 9 3.89 6.64 -3.45
CA HIS A 9 3.27 7.78 -2.78
C HIS A 9 2.16 8.33 -3.64
N LEU A 10 1.00 8.54 -3.04
CA LEU A 10 -0.16 9.12 -3.69
C LEU A 10 -0.09 10.64 -3.59
N MET A 11 -0.27 11.31 -4.73
CA MET A 11 -0.52 12.73 -4.81
C MET A 11 -1.96 12.95 -5.30
N ASP A 12 -2.61 13.98 -4.74
CA ASP A 12 -3.95 14.39 -5.13
C ASP A 12 -3.90 15.17 -6.45
N ASP A 13 -3.81 14.42 -7.56
CA ASP A 13 -3.73 14.93 -8.93
C ASP A 13 -4.60 14.09 -9.88
N GLY A 14 -5.76 14.63 -10.25
CA GLY A 14 -6.77 13.97 -11.08
C GLY A 14 -7.82 13.21 -10.28
N GLU A 15 -8.70 12.45 -10.97
CA GLU A 15 -9.85 11.78 -10.34
C GLU A 15 -9.45 10.70 -9.33
N PHE A 16 -8.43 9.91 -9.65
CA PHE A 16 -7.94 8.81 -8.80
C PHE A 16 -6.56 9.11 -8.17
N GLY A 17 -5.95 10.23 -8.54
CA GLY A 17 -4.61 10.62 -8.11
C GLY A 17 -3.47 10.12 -8.99
N LEU A 18 -2.26 10.51 -8.59
CA LEU A 18 -0.99 10.19 -9.23
C LEU A 18 -0.11 9.43 -8.25
N LEU A 19 0.35 8.24 -8.63
CA LEU A 19 1.37 7.51 -7.84
C LEU A 19 2.75 7.93 -8.31
N TRP A 20 3.68 8.15 -7.38
CA TRP A 20 5.09 8.34 -7.71
C TRP A 20 5.99 7.54 -6.78
N GLY A 21 7.20 7.27 -7.27
CA GLY A 21 8.24 6.58 -6.51
C GLY A 21 9.53 6.55 -7.32
N HIS A 22 10.48 5.73 -6.86
CA HIS A 22 11.71 5.51 -7.59
C HIS A 22 12.19 4.07 -7.44
N VAL A 23 12.93 3.59 -8.42
CA VAL A 23 13.69 2.33 -8.37
C VAL A 23 15.18 2.60 -8.46
N ALA A 24 16.00 1.66 -8.03
CA ALA A 24 17.44 1.71 -8.34
C ALA A 24 17.65 1.67 -9.86
N LYS A 25 18.66 2.39 -10.37
CA LYS A 25 18.95 2.44 -11.82
C LYS A 25 19.23 1.04 -12.42
N ALA A 26 19.79 0.13 -11.61
CA ALA A 26 20.06 -1.26 -11.98
C ALA A 26 18.82 -2.16 -12.02
N ASN A 27 17.65 -1.69 -11.55
CA ASN A 27 16.41 -2.45 -11.66
C ASN A 27 15.80 -2.23 -13.05
N ASP A 28 15.94 -3.19 -13.95
CA ASP A 28 15.50 -3.07 -15.34
C ASP A 28 13.98 -2.87 -15.53
N GLN A 29 13.17 -2.98 -14.47
CA GLN A 29 11.73 -2.71 -14.56
C GLN A 29 11.42 -1.30 -15.10
N TRP A 30 12.27 -0.30 -14.82
CA TRP A 30 12.01 1.07 -15.29
C TRP A 30 12.08 1.22 -16.81
N GLN A 31 12.71 0.28 -17.51
CA GLN A 31 12.78 0.32 -18.98
C GLN A 31 11.40 0.20 -19.63
N ALA A 32 10.41 -0.31 -18.89
CA ALA A 32 9.01 -0.38 -19.31
C ALA A 32 8.19 0.85 -18.87
N PHE A 33 8.78 1.85 -18.22
CA PHE A 33 8.08 3.08 -17.77
C PHE A 33 8.06 4.11 -18.92
N ASP A 34 7.47 3.70 -20.04
CA ASP A 34 7.44 4.42 -21.31
C ASP A 34 6.13 5.19 -21.57
N GLY A 35 5.24 5.25 -20.57
CA GLY A 35 3.91 5.84 -20.68
C GLY A 35 2.93 5.05 -21.56
N LYS A 36 3.30 3.86 -22.03
CA LYS A 36 2.47 3.02 -22.93
C LYS A 36 2.14 1.68 -22.30
N THR A 37 3.12 1.07 -21.63
CA THR A 37 2.98 -0.24 -20.99
C THR A 37 2.13 -0.11 -19.72
N GLU A 38 1.06 -0.91 -19.61
CA GLU A 38 0.24 -0.92 -18.40
C GLU A 38 1.00 -1.59 -17.25
N ALA A 39 0.94 -0.97 -16.07
CA ALA A 39 1.43 -1.53 -14.83
C ALA A 39 0.27 -1.65 -13.81
N LEU A 40 0.46 -2.59 -12.88
CA LEU A 40 -0.40 -2.79 -11.72
C LEU A 40 0.42 -2.52 -10.45
N ALA A 41 -0.01 -1.52 -9.67
CA ALA A 41 0.43 -1.31 -8.29
C ALA A 41 -0.55 -2.00 -7.33
N VAL A 42 -0.01 -2.81 -6.42
CA VAL A 42 -0.79 -3.56 -5.42
C VAL A 42 -0.46 -3.05 -4.03
N PHE A 43 -1.48 -2.55 -3.33
CA PHE A 43 -1.40 -2.15 -1.93
C PHE A 43 -2.15 -3.17 -1.08
N GLY A 44 -1.41 -3.93 -0.26
CA GLY A 44 -1.97 -4.91 0.66
C GLY A 44 -2.39 -4.27 1.98
N GLY A 45 -3.63 -4.54 2.40
CA GLY A 45 -4.11 -4.22 3.74
C GLY A 45 -3.93 -5.39 4.72
N PRO A 46 -4.45 -5.27 5.96
CA PRO A 46 -4.39 -6.34 6.95
C PRO A 46 -5.07 -7.62 6.43
N HIS A 47 -4.45 -8.76 6.72
CA HIS A 47 -4.95 -10.06 6.31
C HIS A 47 -4.59 -11.15 7.32
N THR A 48 -5.47 -12.12 7.53
CA THR A 48 -5.17 -13.28 8.37
C THR A 48 -6.12 -14.45 8.09
N TYR A 49 -5.72 -15.62 8.57
CA TYR A 49 -6.51 -16.84 8.52
C TYR A 49 -7.69 -16.77 9.50
N ILE A 50 -8.85 -17.26 9.07
CA ILE A 50 -10.06 -17.37 9.90
C ILE A 50 -10.38 -18.84 10.14
N SER A 51 -10.33 -19.23 11.41
CA SER A 51 -10.63 -20.59 11.84
C SER A 51 -12.14 -20.83 11.90
N PRO A 52 -12.66 -21.91 11.30
CA PRO A 52 -14.07 -22.25 11.42
C PRO A 52 -14.44 -22.71 12.84
N ARG A 53 -13.45 -22.98 13.70
CA ARG A 53 -13.67 -23.32 15.12
C ARG A 53 -14.31 -22.17 15.92
N TRP A 54 -14.19 -20.95 15.42
CA TRP A 54 -14.75 -19.76 16.04
C TRP A 54 -16.23 -19.54 15.69
N TYR A 55 -16.73 -20.23 14.66
CA TYR A 55 -18.10 -20.05 14.20
C TYR A 55 -19.10 -20.83 15.06
N ALA A 56 -20.30 -20.28 15.22
CA ALA A 56 -21.43 -21.00 15.80
C ALA A 56 -21.88 -22.14 14.85
N THR A 57 -21.88 -21.87 13.54
CA THR A 57 -22.19 -22.85 12.49
C THR A 57 -21.12 -23.94 12.39
N LYS A 58 -21.50 -25.19 12.73
CA LYS A 58 -20.57 -26.34 12.75
C LYS A 58 -20.11 -26.84 11.38
N LYS A 59 -20.95 -26.74 10.35
CA LYS A 59 -20.60 -27.13 8.97
C LYS A 59 -19.97 -25.94 8.25
N SER A 60 -18.72 -25.65 8.56
CA SER A 60 -18.00 -24.49 8.06
C SER A 60 -16.59 -24.84 7.59
N VAL A 61 -16.09 -24.09 6.62
CA VAL A 61 -14.74 -24.21 6.08
C VAL A 61 -13.86 -23.03 6.53
N PRO A 62 -12.53 -23.24 6.64
CA PRO A 62 -11.60 -22.14 6.87
C PRO A 62 -11.56 -21.17 5.69
N THR A 63 -11.10 -19.96 5.96
CA THR A 63 -10.89 -18.94 4.92
C THR A 63 -9.77 -17.99 5.33
N TRP A 64 -9.42 -17.08 4.43
CA TRP A 64 -8.63 -15.88 4.71
C TRP A 64 -9.52 -14.65 4.59
N ASN A 65 -9.32 -13.71 5.51
CA ASN A 65 -9.80 -12.34 5.39
C ASN A 65 -8.64 -11.44 4.97
N TYR A 66 -8.91 -10.49 4.08
CA TYR A 66 -7.91 -9.57 3.55
C TYR A 66 -8.55 -8.32 2.94
N GLU A 67 -7.76 -7.27 2.85
CA GLU A 67 -8.01 -6.07 2.04
C GLU A 67 -6.88 -5.87 1.04
N ALA A 68 -7.22 -5.37 -0.14
CA ALA A 68 -6.25 -4.95 -1.14
C ALA A 68 -6.82 -3.83 -2.02
N VAL A 69 -5.95 -2.94 -2.48
CA VAL A 69 -6.24 -1.98 -3.54
C VAL A 69 -5.30 -2.24 -4.71
N HIS A 70 -5.86 -2.37 -5.90
CA HIS A 70 -5.15 -2.51 -7.16
C HIS A 70 -5.31 -1.20 -7.93
N ALA A 71 -4.20 -0.54 -8.24
CA ALA A 71 -4.17 0.66 -9.06
C ALA A 71 -3.50 0.36 -10.39
N TYR A 72 -4.19 0.65 -11.48
CA TYR A 72 -3.71 0.43 -12.84
C TYR A 72 -3.39 1.77 -13.48
N GLY A 73 -2.32 1.81 -14.27
CA GLY A 73 -1.91 3.00 -15.00
C GLY A 73 -0.66 2.74 -15.85
N ARG A 74 -0.12 3.79 -16.45
CA ARG A 74 1.05 3.73 -17.33
C ARG A 74 2.18 4.58 -16.77
N PRO A 75 3.19 3.97 -16.13
CA PRO A 75 4.27 4.72 -15.53
C PRO A 75 5.12 5.39 -16.60
N THR A 76 5.58 6.61 -16.30
CA THR A 76 6.51 7.39 -17.11
C THR A 76 7.68 7.83 -16.24
N VAL A 77 8.90 7.72 -16.76
CA VAL A 77 10.11 8.24 -16.08
C VAL A 77 10.01 9.75 -15.89
N MET A 78 10.48 10.23 -14.75
CA MET A 78 10.65 11.66 -14.49
C MET A 78 12.06 12.10 -14.90
N ASP A 79 12.14 13.07 -15.82
CA ASP A 79 13.42 13.55 -16.36
C ASP A 79 13.99 14.78 -15.64
N ASP A 80 13.16 15.50 -14.88
CA ASP A 80 13.57 16.73 -14.19
C ASP A 80 14.17 16.42 -12.80
N PRO A 81 15.49 16.54 -12.61
CA PRO A 81 16.14 16.21 -11.35
C PRO A 81 15.74 17.14 -10.20
N ASP A 82 15.36 18.39 -10.48
CA ASP A 82 14.98 19.35 -9.44
C ASP A 82 13.58 19.00 -8.91
N GLN A 83 12.67 18.58 -9.78
CA GLN A 83 11.38 18.01 -9.36
C GLN A 83 11.55 16.73 -8.54
N VAL A 84 12.44 15.83 -8.96
CA VAL A 84 12.73 14.59 -8.21
C VAL A 84 13.27 14.93 -6.82
N LEU A 85 14.22 15.86 -6.72
CA LEU A 85 14.78 16.28 -5.44
C LEU A 85 13.72 16.91 -4.52
N SER A 86 12.85 17.76 -5.08
CA SER A 86 11.73 18.35 -4.33
C SER A 86 10.78 17.28 -3.77
N ARG A 87 10.40 16.29 -4.58
CA ARG A 87 9.54 15.18 -4.12
C ARG A 87 10.22 14.35 -3.03
N LEU A 88 11.52 14.05 -3.18
CA LEU A 88 12.30 13.35 -2.15
C LEU A 88 12.39 14.15 -0.84
N ALA A 89 12.60 15.46 -0.90
CA ALA A 89 12.64 16.31 0.28
C ALA A 89 11.30 16.33 1.02
N SER A 90 10.18 16.48 0.31
CA SER A 90 8.84 16.40 0.90
C SER A 90 8.59 15.03 1.53
N LEU A 91 9.04 13.97 0.89
CA LEU A 91 8.88 12.62 1.40
C LEU A 91 9.71 12.37 2.67
N THR A 92 10.96 12.83 2.67
CA THR A 92 11.83 12.81 3.86
C THR A 92 11.15 13.54 5.01
N ALA A 93 10.64 14.74 4.78
CA ALA A 93 9.94 15.51 5.82
C ALA A 93 8.74 14.75 6.39
N GLN A 94 7.96 14.07 5.54
CA GLN A 94 6.82 13.26 5.97
C GLN A 94 7.23 12.07 6.86
N TYR A 95 8.34 11.38 6.54
CA TYR A 95 8.80 10.23 7.32
C TYR A 95 9.60 10.62 8.57
N GLU A 96 10.23 11.78 8.57
CA GLU A 96 10.92 12.33 9.75
C GLU A 96 9.96 13.04 10.72
N GLU A 97 8.69 13.24 10.32
CA GLU A 97 7.65 13.81 11.18
C GLU A 97 7.52 12.99 12.47
N GLY A 98 7.69 13.67 13.62
CA GLY A 98 7.64 13.04 14.94
C GLY A 98 8.98 12.51 15.48
N ASN A 99 10.10 12.66 14.76
CA ASN A 99 11.44 12.25 15.19
C ASN A 99 12.37 13.46 15.44
N PRO A 100 12.35 14.09 16.62
CA PRO A 100 13.22 15.23 16.90
C PRO A 100 14.66 14.82 17.30
N PRO A 101 15.73 15.46 16.76
CA PRO A 101 15.70 16.45 15.68
C PRO A 101 15.50 15.78 14.31
N PRO A 102 14.65 16.32 13.42
CA PRO A 102 14.39 15.69 12.13
C PRO A 102 15.62 15.77 11.24
N TRP A 103 15.90 14.70 10.50
CA TRP A 103 16.91 14.73 9.45
C TRP A 103 16.41 15.52 8.24
N THR A 104 17.25 16.40 7.67
CA THR A 104 16.93 17.16 6.46
C THR A 104 18.06 17.07 5.44
N MET A 105 17.73 17.36 4.18
CA MET A 105 18.71 17.40 3.10
C MET A 105 19.54 18.70 3.09
N ASP A 106 19.16 19.73 3.85
CA ASP A 106 19.76 21.08 3.77
C ASP A 106 21.25 21.11 4.15
N GLY A 107 21.71 20.12 4.91
CA GLY A 107 23.12 19.97 5.30
C GLY A 107 24.00 19.27 4.26
N LEU A 108 23.43 18.79 3.15
CA LEU A 108 24.16 18.07 2.12
C LEU A 108 24.55 18.99 0.95
N PRO A 109 25.77 18.86 0.40
CA PRO A 109 26.16 19.58 -0.81
C PRO A 109 25.27 19.24 -2.01
N ASP A 110 24.91 20.25 -2.81
CA ASP A 110 24.09 20.08 -4.03
C ASP A 110 24.68 19.09 -5.03
N ASP A 111 26.00 19.11 -5.22
CA ASP A 111 26.70 18.20 -6.13
C ASP A 111 26.63 16.75 -5.64
N PHE A 112 26.71 16.54 -4.32
CA PHE A 112 26.51 15.23 -3.69
C PHE A 112 25.07 14.74 -3.91
N LEU A 113 24.05 15.55 -3.64
CA LEU A 113 22.65 15.18 -3.87
C LEU A 113 22.39 14.81 -5.35
N ARG A 114 22.89 15.64 -6.28
CA ARG A 114 22.77 15.37 -7.72
C ARG A 114 23.53 14.12 -8.17
N ALA A 115 24.65 13.79 -7.52
CA ALA A 115 25.36 12.54 -7.78
C ALA A 115 24.53 11.32 -7.33
N GLN A 116 23.87 11.39 -6.17
CA GLN A 116 23.01 10.32 -5.68
C GLN A 116 21.78 10.08 -6.58
N LEU A 117 21.21 11.13 -7.17
CA LEU A 117 20.09 11.00 -8.12
C LEU A 117 20.41 10.12 -9.33
N LYS A 118 21.68 10.04 -9.75
CA LYS A 118 22.11 9.16 -10.86
C LYS A 118 21.92 7.67 -10.54
N GLY A 119 21.83 7.31 -9.27
CA GLY A 119 21.64 5.94 -8.79
C GLY A 119 20.19 5.45 -8.83
N ILE A 120 19.23 6.33 -9.11
CA ILE A 120 17.81 6.01 -9.12
C ILE A 120 17.13 6.42 -10.44
N VAL A 121 15.96 5.84 -10.68
CA VAL A 121 15.01 6.29 -11.71
C VAL A 121 13.70 6.58 -11.01
N ALA A 122 13.37 7.86 -10.92
CA ALA A 122 12.07 8.30 -10.45
C ALA A 122 11.05 8.16 -11.58
N PHE A 123 9.80 7.88 -11.21
CA PHE A 123 8.71 7.72 -12.15
C PHE A 123 7.40 8.15 -11.51
N GLU A 124 6.43 8.41 -12.36
CA GLU A 124 5.06 8.68 -11.97
C GLU A 124 4.09 7.84 -12.79
N MET A 125 2.97 7.47 -12.20
CA MET A 125 1.93 6.65 -12.79
C MET A 125 0.58 7.23 -12.43
N ARG A 126 -0.05 7.93 -13.38
CA ARG A 126 -1.41 8.41 -13.20
C ARG A 126 -2.34 7.22 -13.10
N ILE A 127 -3.20 7.23 -12.09
CA ILE A 127 -4.11 6.12 -11.88
C ILE A 127 -5.25 6.23 -12.88
N GLU A 128 -5.37 5.25 -13.76
CA GLU A 128 -6.44 5.15 -14.77
C GLU A 128 -7.64 4.36 -14.21
N ARG A 129 -7.40 3.42 -13.30
CA ARG A 129 -8.42 2.56 -12.71
C ARG A 129 -8.02 2.08 -11.32
N LEU A 130 -8.99 2.04 -10.42
CA LEU A 130 -8.87 1.45 -9.08
C LEU A 130 -9.80 0.25 -8.91
N GLU A 131 -9.30 -0.80 -8.29
CA GLU A 131 -10.11 -1.93 -7.84
C GLU A 131 -9.82 -2.24 -6.37
N GLY A 132 -10.85 -2.15 -5.54
CA GLY A 132 -10.80 -2.57 -4.14
C GLY A 132 -11.26 -4.01 -3.97
N LYS A 133 -10.55 -4.78 -3.14
CA LYS A 133 -10.99 -6.10 -2.65
C LYS A 133 -11.07 -6.06 -1.14
N ARG A 134 -12.22 -6.46 -0.59
CA ARG A 134 -12.44 -6.56 0.86
C ARG A 134 -13.22 -7.82 1.18
N LYS A 135 -12.54 -8.82 1.74
CA LYS A 135 -13.15 -10.05 2.24
C LYS A 135 -12.99 -10.09 3.75
N MET A 136 -14.07 -9.77 4.46
CA MET A 136 -14.11 -9.54 5.90
C MET A 136 -15.35 -10.21 6.52
N SER A 137 -15.58 -11.47 6.14
CA SER A 137 -16.69 -12.31 6.63
C SER A 137 -18.11 -11.76 6.42
N GLN A 138 -18.33 -10.83 5.48
CA GLN A 138 -19.62 -10.14 5.30
C GLN A 138 -20.75 -11.06 4.83
N ASN A 139 -20.41 -12.18 4.22
CA ASN A 139 -21.33 -13.21 3.77
C ASN A 139 -21.71 -14.24 4.86
N ARG A 140 -21.15 -14.12 6.07
CA ARG A 140 -21.45 -15.03 7.20
C ARG A 140 -22.65 -14.54 7.99
N LYS A 141 -23.24 -15.43 8.80
CA LYS A 141 -24.27 -15.05 9.79
C LYS A 141 -23.69 -14.08 10.84
N PRO A 142 -24.52 -13.27 11.52
CA PRO A 142 -24.09 -12.42 12.63
C PRO A 142 -23.28 -13.17 13.68
N GLU A 143 -23.78 -14.31 14.17
CA GLU A 143 -23.10 -15.06 15.23
C GLU A 143 -21.72 -15.59 14.80
N ASP A 144 -21.59 -16.00 13.54
CA ASP A 144 -20.32 -16.48 12.99
C ASP A 144 -19.31 -15.34 12.79
N ALA A 145 -19.79 -14.15 12.41
CA ALA A 145 -18.96 -12.97 12.31
C ALA A 145 -18.49 -12.49 13.69
N GLN A 146 -19.37 -12.50 14.69
CA GLN A 146 -19.02 -12.19 16.07
C GLN A 146 -17.98 -13.19 16.61
N GLY A 147 -18.22 -14.49 16.41
CA GLY A 147 -17.26 -15.52 16.79
C GLY A 147 -15.89 -15.34 16.13
N ALA A 148 -15.85 -14.93 14.85
CA ALA A 148 -14.60 -14.59 14.18
C ALA A 148 -13.87 -13.40 14.84
N ILE A 149 -14.60 -12.35 15.21
CA ILE A 149 -14.04 -11.17 15.90
C ILE A 149 -13.43 -11.58 17.24
N ASP A 150 -14.15 -12.36 18.03
CA ASP A 150 -13.70 -12.80 19.36
C ASP A 150 -12.50 -13.74 19.26
N GLY A 151 -12.56 -14.68 18.31
CA GLY A 151 -11.47 -15.62 18.04
C GLY A 151 -10.18 -14.91 17.59
N LEU A 152 -10.30 -13.89 16.73
CA LEU A 152 -9.16 -13.07 16.31
C LEU A 152 -8.57 -12.28 17.48
N LYS A 153 -9.40 -11.59 18.27
CA LYS A 153 -8.93 -10.83 19.43
C LYS A 153 -8.22 -11.71 20.46
N ALA A 154 -8.71 -12.93 20.66
CA ALA A 154 -8.12 -13.89 21.60
C ALA A 154 -6.73 -14.39 21.18
N THR A 155 -6.32 -14.25 19.91
CA THR A 155 -4.95 -14.59 19.47
C THR A 155 -3.90 -13.60 20.02
N GLY A 156 -4.31 -12.36 20.36
CA GLY A 156 -3.43 -11.30 20.84
C GLY A 156 -2.50 -10.68 19.78
N GLY A 157 -2.57 -11.13 18.52
CA GLY A 157 -1.73 -10.63 17.44
C GLY A 157 -2.17 -9.26 16.92
N LYS A 158 -1.20 -8.40 16.58
CA LYS A 158 -1.48 -7.02 16.09
C LYS A 158 -2.32 -7.04 14.81
N VAL A 159 -1.97 -7.91 13.86
CA VAL A 159 -2.68 -8.02 12.57
C VAL A 159 -4.07 -8.61 12.78
N GLU A 160 -4.21 -9.63 13.62
CA GLU A 160 -5.49 -10.24 13.97
C GLU A 160 -6.44 -9.24 14.62
N ASN A 161 -5.93 -8.39 15.51
CA ASN A 161 -6.71 -7.30 16.11
C ASN A 161 -7.17 -6.28 15.06
N GLN A 162 -6.31 -5.86 14.15
CA GLN A 162 -6.68 -4.97 13.04
C GLN A 162 -7.76 -5.61 12.16
N VAL A 163 -7.61 -6.89 11.81
CA VAL A 163 -8.63 -7.61 11.03
C VAL A 163 -9.94 -7.72 11.82
N ALA A 164 -9.89 -7.98 13.14
CA ALA A 164 -11.08 -8.04 13.98
C ALA A 164 -11.86 -6.72 13.99
N GLU A 165 -11.16 -5.58 14.09
CA GLU A 165 -11.76 -4.25 14.00
C GLU A 165 -12.42 -4.01 12.64
N ILE A 166 -11.75 -4.40 11.55
CA ILE A 166 -12.31 -4.25 10.20
C ILE A 166 -13.51 -5.17 9.99
N VAL A 167 -13.47 -6.42 10.49
CA VAL A 167 -14.61 -7.34 10.46
C VAL A 167 -15.79 -6.75 11.24
N ALA A 168 -15.56 -6.19 12.43
CA ALA A 168 -16.61 -5.51 13.20
C ALA A 168 -17.21 -4.36 12.40
N LYS A 169 -16.38 -3.47 11.83
CA LYS A 169 -16.83 -2.33 11.03
C LYS A 169 -17.60 -2.76 9.77
N ALA A 170 -17.14 -3.80 9.06
CA ALA A 170 -17.77 -4.30 7.85
C ALA A 170 -19.12 -4.98 8.11
N ASN A 171 -19.42 -5.33 9.36
CA ASN A 171 -20.63 -6.05 9.76
C ASN A 171 -21.46 -5.26 10.78
N LYS A 172 -21.16 -3.96 10.96
CA LYS A 172 -21.77 -3.09 11.99
C LYS A 172 -23.31 -3.04 11.97
N ASP A 173 -23.93 -3.18 10.79
CA ASP A 173 -25.38 -3.03 10.65
C ASP A 173 -26.14 -4.34 10.95
N ARG A 174 -25.41 -5.42 11.24
CA ARG A 174 -25.95 -6.77 11.48
C ARG A 174 -25.41 -7.44 12.76
N LEU A 175 -24.54 -6.76 13.50
CA LEU A 175 -24.00 -7.17 14.80
C LEU A 175 -24.63 -6.30 15.89
#